data_AF-A0A6S7K7C2-F1
#
_entry.id   AF-A0A6S7K7C2-F1
#
_cell.length_a   1.000
_cell.length_b   1.000
_cell.length_c   1.000
_cell.angle_alpha   90.00
_cell.angle_beta   90.00
_cell.angle_gamma   90.00
#
_symmetry.space_group_name_H-M   'P 1'
#
loop_
_entity.id
_entity.type
_entity.pdbx_description
1 polymer ?
#
loop_
_entity_poly.entity_id
_entity_poly.type
_entity_poly.pdbx_seq_one_letter_code
_entity_poly.pdbx_strand_id
1 'polypeptide(L)'
;FIKCYLTPKQSPFFFNKKYLKQFQSCTAAESKQQVPGYHYITNVLNFIERHYRIGELYMEYIRDGCRENGEVCKKCSEKDWVGPRFSRVPAPYPDPDKPGHYTSVFNTPTTDNNGQLREVDDVAPRAVIKRPYKAGTISPDNVEQLKEVSIRYCVEEKDVASYVKHLEELKMMSAIRENERRKKREKECSKTYEDYDWNTLIDSGKLNSLKVMELDKYLKRHDLSTIGKREDKIKRIKADFYINRTNDAAIDAETSDDDTLSGDGESDSDDD
;
A
#
# COMPACT_ATOMS: atom_id res chain seq x y z
N PHE A 1 -26.33 44.33 -17.25
CA PHE A 1 -26.37 42.93 -16.81
C PHE A 1 -25.34 42.12 -17.58
N ILE A 2 -24.26 41.70 -16.93
CA ILE A 2 -23.23 40.83 -17.52
C ILE A 2 -23.80 39.41 -17.57
N LYS A 3 -23.99 38.85 -18.77
CA LYS A 3 -24.40 37.46 -18.95
C LYS A 3 -23.16 36.58 -18.85
N CYS A 4 -23.00 35.87 -17.73
CA CYS A 4 -22.05 34.76 -17.63
C CYS A 4 -22.69 33.51 -18.22
N TYR A 5 -22.05 32.93 -19.24
CA TYR A 5 -22.40 31.60 -19.73
C TYR A 5 -21.75 30.56 -18.80
N LEU A 6 -22.57 29.71 -18.19
CA LEU A 6 -22.10 28.54 -17.46
C LEU A 6 -21.53 27.54 -18.46
N THR A 7 -20.23 27.27 -18.38
CA THR A 7 -19.62 26.16 -19.12
C THR A 7 -20.27 24.86 -18.67
N PRO A 8 -20.81 24.02 -19.58
CA PRO A 8 -21.38 22.73 -19.22
C PRO A 8 -20.37 21.87 -18.44
N LYS A 9 -20.84 21.13 -17.42
CA LYS A 9 -20.07 20.14 -16.65
C LYS A 9 -19.66 18.91 -17.48
N GLN A 10 -19.14 19.08 -18.69
CA GLN A 10 -18.31 18.03 -19.26
C GLN A 10 -16.96 18.17 -18.57
N SER A 11 -16.56 17.19 -17.77
CA SER A 11 -15.23 17.18 -17.12
C SER A 11 -14.18 17.43 -18.19
N PRO A 12 -13.58 18.64 -18.28
CA PRO A 12 -12.60 18.94 -19.33
C PRO A 12 -11.29 18.18 -19.07
N PHE A 13 -11.17 17.59 -17.88
CA PHE A 13 -10.07 16.75 -17.49
C PHE A 13 -10.41 15.29 -17.78
N PHE A 14 -9.75 14.73 -18.79
CA PHE A 14 -9.57 13.30 -18.94
C PHE A 14 -8.65 12.81 -17.80
N PHE A 15 -9.19 12.70 -16.59
CA PHE A 15 -8.45 12.14 -15.46
C PHE A 15 -8.64 10.62 -15.45
N ASN A 16 -7.79 9.93 -16.21
CA ASN A 16 -7.86 8.48 -16.34
C ASN A 16 -7.28 7.74 -15.12
N LYS A 17 -7.91 7.97 -13.95
CA LYS A 17 -7.48 7.43 -12.67
C LYS A 17 -7.47 5.90 -12.67
N LYS A 18 -8.37 5.25 -13.42
CA LYS A 18 -8.44 3.78 -13.55
C LYS A 18 -7.19 3.23 -14.23
N TYR A 19 -6.87 3.71 -15.43
CA TYR A 19 -5.70 3.20 -16.16
C TYR A 19 -4.38 3.66 -15.55
N LEU A 20 -4.33 4.85 -14.93
CA LEU A 20 -3.14 5.25 -14.17
C LEU A 20 -2.85 4.29 -13.01
N LYS A 21 -3.87 3.89 -12.24
CA LYS A 21 -3.71 2.87 -11.18
C LYS A 21 -3.26 1.52 -11.74
N GLN A 22 -3.84 1.11 -12.87
CA GLN A 22 -3.45 -0.13 -13.54
C GLN A 22 -1.97 -0.07 -13.98
N PHE A 23 -1.56 1.01 -14.63
CA PHE A 23 -0.17 1.25 -15.04
C PHE A 23 0.79 1.22 -13.86
N GLN A 24 0.43 1.83 -12.73
CA GLN A 24 1.23 1.83 -11.50
C GLN A 24 1.30 0.45 -10.84
N SER A 25 0.25 -0.38 -10.98
CA SER A 25 0.21 -1.73 -10.40
C SER A 25 1.01 -2.77 -11.20
N CYS A 26 1.23 -2.52 -12.49
CA CYS A 26 2.06 -3.39 -13.34
C CYS A 26 3.54 -3.16 -13.02
N THR A 27 4.30 -4.22 -12.73
CA THR A 27 5.76 -4.15 -12.55
C THR A 27 6.51 -4.43 -13.84
N ALA A 28 6.05 -5.40 -14.65
CA ALA A 28 6.64 -5.76 -15.94
C ALA A 28 6.37 -4.72 -17.04
N ALA A 29 7.38 -4.44 -17.86
CA ALA A 29 7.29 -3.46 -18.95
C ALA A 29 6.26 -3.84 -20.01
N GLU A 30 6.20 -5.12 -20.39
CA GLU A 30 5.23 -5.66 -21.35
C GLU A 30 3.79 -5.45 -20.88
N SER A 31 3.52 -5.70 -19.60
CA SER A 31 2.19 -5.49 -19.01
C SER A 31 1.80 -4.01 -18.98
N LYS A 32 2.76 -3.09 -18.80
CA LYS A 32 2.49 -1.64 -18.87
C LYS A 32 2.10 -1.19 -20.27
N GLN A 33 2.72 -1.74 -21.31
CA GLN A 33 2.42 -1.40 -22.71
C GLN A 33 0.96 -1.72 -23.10
N GLN A 34 0.37 -2.74 -22.46
CA GLN A 34 -1.01 -3.15 -22.69
C GLN A 34 -2.04 -2.23 -22.00
N VAL A 35 -1.60 -1.32 -21.12
CA VAL A 35 -2.53 -0.41 -20.42
C VAL A 35 -2.97 0.71 -21.36
N PRO A 36 -4.29 0.94 -21.53
CA PRO A 36 -4.78 2.04 -22.35
C PRO A 36 -4.22 3.39 -21.90
N GLY A 37 -3.67 4.16 -22.83
CA GLY A 37 -3.00 5.43 -22.53
C GLY A 37 -1.51 5.30 -22.15
N TYR A 38 -0.91 4.11 -22.28
CA TYR A 38 0.52 3.86 -22.05
C TYR A 38 1.43 4.95 -22.63
N HIS A 39 1.31 5.24 -23.94
CA HIS A 39 2.17 6.22 -24.60
C HIS A 39 2.03 7.63 -24.02
N TYR A 40 0.81 8.04 -23.68
CA TYR A 40 0.57 9.34 -23.07
C TYR A 40 1.19 9.42 -21.66
N ILE A 41 0.96 8.40 -20.82
CA ILE A 41 1.51 8.34 -19.45
C ILE A 41 3.04 8.34 -19.51
N THR A 42 3.63 7.50 -20.36
CA THR A 42 5.09 7.42 -20.54
C THR A 42 5.67 8.74 -21.06
N ASN A 43 5.00 9.42 -22.00
CA ASN A 43 5.45 10.74 -22.47
C ASN A 43 5.45 11.78 -21.35
N VAL A 44 4.43 11.78 -20.49
CA VAL A 44 4.37 12.67 -19.32
C VAL A 44 5.48 12.33 -18.33
N LEU A 45 5.70 11.05 -18.01
CA LEU A 45 6.76 10.63 -17.09
C LEU A 45 8.15 10.98 -17.62
N ASN A 46 8.43 10.72 -18.90
CA ASN A 46 9.69 11.10 -19.54
C ASN A 46 9.89 12.62 -19.56
N PHE A 47 8.81 13.39 -19.74
CA PHE A 47 8.88 14.84 -19.65
C PHE A 47 9.21 15.28 -18.22
N ILE A 48 8.58 14.68 -17.20
CA ILE A 48 8.85 14.97 -15.80
C ILE A 48 10.31 14.65 -15.47
N GLU A 49 10.79 13.46 -15.83
CA GLU A 49 12.17 13.04 -15.57
C GLU A 49 13.22 13.97 -16.20
N ARG A 50 12.97 14.44 -17.43
CA ARG A 50 13.91 15.29 -18.17
C ARG A 50 13.83 16.77 -17.81
N HIS A 51 12.72 17.23 -17.26
CA HIS A 51 12.45 18.66 -17.07
C HIS A 51 12.06 19.05 -15.67
N TYR A 52 12.02 18.12 -14.72
CA TYR A 52 11.78 18.44 -13.32
C TYR A 52 12.85 17.81 -12.45
N ARG A 53 13.35 18.58 -11.50
CA ARG A 53 14.02 18.02 -10.32
C ARG A 53 13.00 17.88 -9.22
N ILE A 54 12.89 16.68 -8.68
CA ILE A 54 11.93 16.33 -7.64
C ILE A 54 12.71 15.84 -6.43
N GLY A 55 12.56 16.55 -5.32
CA GLY A 55 13.01 16.17 -3.99
C GLY A 55 11.85 15.77 -3.08
N GLU A 56 12.11 15.61 -1.79
CA GLU A 56 11.15 15.19 -0.77
C GLU A 56 10.03 16.23 -0.60
N LEU A 57 10.35 17.53 -0.67
CA LEU A 57 9.41 18.65 -0.58
C LEU A 57 9.64 19.71 -1.67
N TYR A 58 10.40 19.35 -2.70
CA TYR A 58 10.89 20.28 -3.73
C TYR A 58 10.51 19.75 -5.11
N MET A 59 10.01 20.62 -5.97
CA MET A 59 9.77 20.33 -7.37
C MET A 59 10.08 21.59 -8.18
N GLU A 60 11.17 21.58 -8.93
CA GLU A 60 11.55 22.69 -9.81
C GLU A 60 11.49 22.23 -11.26
N TYR A 61 10.83 23.04 -12.10
CA TYR A 61 10.88 22.87 -13.54
C TYR A 61 12.20 23.43 -14.09
N ILE A 62 12.92 22.58 -14.81
CA ILE A 62 14.16 22.91 -15.49
C ILE A 62 13.87 23.08 -16.97
N ARG A 63 13.85 24.35 -17.38
CA ARG A 63 13.83 24.68 -18.79
C ARG A 63 15.01 24.02 -19.49
N ASP A 64 14.71 23.38 -20.62
CA ASP A 64 15.71 22.68 -21.43
C ASP A 64 16.52 21.64 -20.64
N GLY A 65 16.00 21.11 -19.52
CA GLY A 65 16.66 20.08 -18.73
C GLY A 65 17.05 18.85 -19.56
N CYS A 66 16.32 18.57 -20.64
CA CYS A 66 16.69 17.55 -21.62
C CYS A 66 18.10 17.73 -22.21
N ARG A 67 18.64 18.96 -22.29
CA ARG A 67 20.01 19.23 -22.75
C ARG A 67 21.09 18.58 -21.87
N GLU A 68 20.82 18.34 -20.59
CA GLU A 68 21.75 17.63 -19.70
C GLU A 68 22.02 16.19 -20.21
N ASN A 69 21.08 15.61 -20.96
CA ASN A 69 21.20 14.30 -21.58
C ASN A 69 21.72 14.35 -23.03
N GLY A 70 22.20 15.50 -23.51
CA GLY A 70 22.75 15.67 -24.86
C GLY A 70 21.73 15.87 -25.99
N GLU A 71 20.42 15.81 -25.72
CA GLU A 71 19.37 15.93 -26.73
C GLU A 71 18.26 16.91 -26.33
N VAL A 72 17.78 17.71 -27.28
CA VAL A 72 16.62 18.60 -27.07
C VAL A 72 15.33 17.87 -27.44
N CYS A 73 14.37 17.78 -26.53
CA CYS A 73 13.08 17.13 -26.82
C CYS A 73 12.22 17.99 -27.77
N LYS A 74 11.32 17.34 -28.53
CA LYS A 74 10.39 18.02 -29.46
C LYS A 74 9.65 19.20 -28.85
N LYS A 75 9.26 19.07 -27.58
CA LYS A 75 8.53 20.12 -26.85
C LYS A 75 9.37 21.36 -26.58
N CYS A 76 10.68 21.20 -26.36
CA CYS A 76 11.62 22.31 -26.19
C CYS A 76 12.09 22.89 -27.53
N SER A 77 12.09 22.11 -28.62
CA SER A 77 12.47 22.60 -29.94
C SER A 77 11.35 23.31 -30.70
N GLU A 78 10.10 22.85 -30.56
CA GLU A 78 8.97 23.32 -31.38
C GLU A 78 8.18 24.47 -30.75
N LYS A 79 8.27 24.68 -29.43
CA LYS A 79 7.51 25.71 -28.73
C LYS A 79 8.41 26.83 -28.24
N ASP A 80 8.19 28.03 -28.78
CA ASP A 80 8.83 29.23 -28.28
C ASP A 80 8.41 29.51 -26.83
N TRP A 81 9.41 29.80 -26.00
CA TRP A 81 9.20 30.12 -24.59
C TRP A 81 8.66 31.54 -24.45
N VAL A 82 7.44 31.67 -23.92
CA VAL A 82 6.74 32.95 -23.75
C VAL A 82 6.98 33.58 -22.36
N GLY A 83 7.64 32.87 -21.44
CA GLY A 83 7.88 33.35 -20.07
C GLY A 83 9.21 34.10 -19.87
N PRO A 84 9.46 34.63 -18.65
CA PRO A 84 10.77 35.16 -18.29
C PRO A 84 11.83 34.06 -18.33
N ARG A 85 13.07 34.40 -18.69
CA ARG A 85 14.21 33.48 -18.54
C ARG A 85 14.73 33.60 -17.12
N PHE A 86 14.47 32.60 -16.29
CA PHE A 86 15.06 32.51 -14.95
C PHE A 86 16.33 31.66 -15.02
N SER A 87 17.40 32.13 -14.38
CA SER A 87 18.50 31.28 -13.94
C SER A 87 17.97 30.32 -12.86
N ARG A 88 18.63 29.17 -12.67
CA ARG A 88 18.29 28.26 -11.57
C ARG A 88 18.24 29.02 -10.25
N VAL A 89 17.25 28.71 -9.43
CA VAL A 89 17.22 29.24 -8.06
C VAL A 89 18.43 28.68 -7.34
N PRO A 90 19.36 29.51 -6.84
CA PRO A 90 20.54 28.99 -6.21
C PRO A 90 20.15 28.24 -4.92
N ALA A 91 20.56 26.98 -4.82
CA ALA A 91 20.23 26.14 -3.68
C ALA A 91 21.16 26.48 -2.50
N PRO A 92 20.63 26.53 -1.26
CA PRO A 92 21.46 26.80 -0.09
C PRO A 92 22.65 25.83 -0.04
N TYR A 93 23.79 26.32 0.44
CA TYR A 93 25.00 25.51 0.58
C TYR A 93 25.76 25.96 1.82
N PRO A 94 26.08 25.03 2.76
CA PRO A 94 26.84 25.36 3.97
C PRO A 94 28.16 26.05 3.65
N ASP A 95 28.47 27.10 4.40
CA ASP A 95 29.71 27.86 4.26
C ASP A 95 30.86 27.09 4.95
N PRO A 96 31.88 26.64 4.20
CA PRO A 96 33.01 25.92 4.78
C PRO A 96 33.86 26.80 5.70
N ASP A 97 33.88 28.11 5.48
CA ASP A 97 34.66 29.07 6.26
C ASP A 97 33.88 29.58 7.48
N LYS A 98 32.54 29.43 7.48
CA LYS A 98 31.64 29.90 8.55
C LYS A 98 30.66 28.79 8.96
N PRO A 99 31.06 27.91 9.90
CA PRO A 99 30.21 26.84 10.39
C PRO A 99 28.84 27.34 10.87
N GLY A 100 27.77 26.68 10.45
CA GLY A 100 26.39 27.06 10.79
C GLY A 100 25.77 28.17 9.93
N HIS A 101 26.49 28.68 8.93
CA HIS A 101 25.98 29.66 7.97
C HIS A 101 25.90 29.10 6.55
N TYR A 102 25.01 29.66 5.74
CA TYR A 102 24.99 29.39 4.30
C TYR A 102 25.87 30.37 3.55
N THR A 103 26.49 29.89 2.47
CA THR A 103 27.16 30.72 1.48
C THR A 103 26.20 31.72 0.84
N SER A 104 26.74 32.84 0.35
CA SER A 104 25.96 33.81 -0.42
C SER A 104 25.29 33.15 -1.63
N VAL A 105 24.05 33.54 -1.91
CA VAL A 105 23.24 33.07 -3.05
C VAL A 105 23.97 33.22 -4.39
N PHE A 106 24.90 34.17 -4.50
CA PHE A 106 25.68 34.41 -5.71
C PHE A 106 26.90 33.49 -5.85
N ASN A 107 27.29 32.81 -4.77
CA ASN A 107 28.48 31.96 -4.69
C ASN A 107 28.13 30.49 -4.39
N THR A 108 26.84 30.12 -4.39
CA THR A 108 26.44 28.73 -4.12
C THR A 108 26.94 27.84 -5.26
N PRO A 109 27.73 26.79 -4.97
CA PRO A 109 28.22 25.89 -5.99
C PRO A 109 27.06 25.08 -6.60
N THR A 110 27.18 24.78 -7.90
CA THR A 110 26.25 23.90 -8.63
C THR A 110 26.72 22.45 -8.65
N THR A 111 27.99 22.22 -8.33
CA THR A 111 28.62 20.91 -8.23
C THR A 111 29.01 20.58 -6.80
N ASP A 112 29.12 19.29 -6.49
CA ASP A 112 29.68 18.78 -5.25
C ASP A 112 31.21 18.89 -5.25
N ASN A 113 31.84 18.40 -4.18
CA ASN A 113 33.29 18.38 -4.02
C ASN A 113 34.03 17.51 -5.06
N ASN A 114 33.32 16.61 -5.75
CA ASN A 114 33.86 15.73 -6.79
C ASN A 114 33.66 16.31 -8.21
N GLY A 115 33.10 17.51 -8.33
CA GLY A 115 32.77 18.12 -9.62
C GLY A 115 31.52 17.52 -10.28
N GLN A 116 30.78 16.66 -9.58
CA GLN A 116 29.49 16.16 -10.05
C GLN A 116 28.39 17.17 -9.72
N LEU A 117 27.31 17.16 -10.49
CA LEU A 117 26.16 17.99 -10.21
C LEU A 117 25.59 17.67 -8.82
N ARG A 118 25.29 18.70 -8.02
CA ARG A 118 24.71 18.52 -6.68
C ARG A 118 23.45 17.67 -6.73
N GLU A 119 23.36 16.72 -5.79
CA GLU A 119 22.17 15.91 -5.60
C GLU A 119 20.98 16.78 -5.17
N VAL A 120 19.78 16.33 -5.52
CA VAL A 120 18.55 16.92 -4.98
C VAL A 120 18.50 16.64 -3.47
N ASP A 121 18.02 17.62 -2.70
CA ASP A 121 17.89 17.55 -1.23
C ASP A 121 19.21 17.31 -0.48
N ASP A 122 20.37 17.58 -1.08
CA ASP A 122 21.69 17.45 -0.45
C ASP A 122 21.90 18.34 0.78
N VAL A 123 21.06 19.36 0.95
CA VAL A 123 21.01 20.27 2.10
C VAL A 123 19.65 20.31 2.78
N ALA A 124 18.66 19.56 2.29
CA ALA A 124 17.33 19.58 2.90
C ALA A 124 17.38 18.86 4.26
N PRO A 125 17.06 19.53 5.38
CA PRO A 125 17.30 19.00 6.74
C PRO A 125 16.80 17.56 6.95
N ARG A 126 15.57 17.27 6.50
CA ARG A 126 14.99 15.93 6.61
C ARG A 126 15.78 14.88 5.84
N ALA A 127 16.17 15.16 4.60
CA ALA A 127 16.89 14.21 3.77
C ALA A 127 18.30 13.94 4.31
N VAL A 128 19.01 14.99 4.73
CA VAL A 128 20.39 14.90 5.24
C VAL A 128 20.49 14.23 6.60
N ILE A 129 19.44 14.30 7.44
CA ILE A 129 19.38 13.56 8.72
C ILE A 129 18.94 12.10 8.48
N LYS A 130 17.97 11.88 7.58
CA LYS A 130 17.39 10.55 7.34
C LYS A 130 18.37 9.57 6.69
N ARG A 131 19.27 10.04 5.81
CA ARG A 131 20.31 9.22 5.17
C ARG A 131 21.25 8.55 6.19
N PRO A 132 21.98 9.29 7.05
CA PRO A 132 22.88 8.70 8.03
C PRO A 132 22.14 7.89 9.11
N TYR A 133 20.91 8.26 9.47
CA TYR A 133 20.10 7.44 10.38
C TYR A 133 19.83 6.05 9.80
N LYS A 134 19.44 5.98 8.51
CA LYS A 134 19.22 4.70 7.82
C LYS A 134 20.51 3.88 7.66
N ALA A 135 21.65 4.56 7.52
CA ALA A 135 22.96 3.91 7.47
C ALA A 135 23.46 3.44 8.85
N GLY A 136 22.76 3.79 9.94
CA GLY A 136 23.17 3.49 11.32
C GLY A 136 24.33 4.35 11.82
N THR A 137 24.65 5.44 11.12
CA THR A 137 25.76 6.33 11.45
C THR A 137 25.40 7.32 12.56
N ILE A 138 24.11 7.60 12.76
CA ILE A 138 23.63 8.46 13.84
C ILE A 138 22.54 7.76 14.66
N SER A 139 22.54 8.01 15.97
CA SER A 139 21.52 7.55 16.92
C SER A 139 21.09 8.69 17.84
N PRO A 140 19.90 8.61 18.46
CA PRO A 140 19.45 9.64 19.41
C PRO A 140 20.34 9.74 20.66
N ASP A 141 21.07 8.68 21.01
CA ASP A 141 21.95 8.64 22.18
C ASP A 141 23.34 9.26 21.90
N ASN A 142 23.74 9.40 20.62
CA ASN A 142 25.04 9.92 20.26
C ASN A 142 25.02 11.42 19.98
N VAL A 143 25.09 12.21 21.06
CA VAL A 143 25.04 13.68 21.02
C VAL A 143 26.13 14.29 20.12
N GLU A 144 27.33 13.71 20.08
CA GLU A 144 28.44 14.24 19.27
C GLU A 144 28.14 14.14 17.77
N GLN A 145 27.59 13.01 17.34
CA GLN A 145 27.20 12.81 15.94
C GLN A 145 26.04 13.73 15.52
N LEU A 146 25.08 13.95 16.42
CA LEU A 146 23.96 14.88 16.16
C LEU A 146 24.47 16.32 16.01
N LYS A 147 25.46 16.71 16.82
CA LYS A 147 26.13 18.02 16.71
C LYS A 147 26.92 18.17 15.40
N GLU A 148 27.64 17.13 14.98
CA GLU A 148 28.35 17.14 13.70
C GLU A 148 27.38 17.37 12.52
N VAL A 149 26.25 16.66 12.51
CA VAL A 149 25.20 16.84 11.49
C VAL A 149 24.60 18.25 11.55
N SER A 150 24.34 18.75 12.76
CA SER A 150 23.81 20.10 12.99
C SER A 150 24.71 21.18 12.38
N ILE A 151 26.01 21.14 12.67
CA ILE A 151 26.98 22.11 12.15
C ILE A 151 27.13 21.96 10.64
N ARG A 152 27.32 20.72 10.16
CA ARG A 152 27.59 20.43 8.74
C ARG A 152 26.48 20.90 7.81
N TYR A 153 25.22 20.79 8.24
CA TYR A 153 24.06 21.14 7.42
C TYR A 153 23.32 22.39 7.89
N CYS A 154 23.88 23.15 8.84
CA CYS A 154 23.30 24.39 9.35
C CYS A 154 21.85 24.19 9.86
N VAL A 155 21.63 23.11 10.62
CA VAL A 155 20.34 22.76 11.23
C VAL A 155 20.49 22.86 12.74
N GLU A 156 19.48 23.36 13.46
CA GLU A 156 19.54 23.40 14.92
C GLU A 156 19.62 22.00 15.55
N GLU A 157 20.51 21.81 16.53
CA GLU A 157 20.73 20.53 17.21
C GLU A 157 19.42 19.94 17.77
N LYS A 158 18.54 20.79 18.31
CA LYS A 158 17.24 20.39 18.85
C LYS A 158 16.37 19.71 17.78
N ASP A 159 16.41 20.20 16.54
CA ASP A 159 15.59 19.71 15.44
C ASP A 159 16.18 18.41 14.89
N VAL A 160 17.52 18.30 14.86
CA VAL A 160 18.22 17.05 14.52
C VAL A 160 17.86 15.95 15.52
N ALA A 161 17.99 16.22 16.82
CA ALA A 161 17.68 15.26 17.88
C ALA A 161 16.20 14.86 17.87
N SER A 162 15.30 15.84 17.75
CA SER A 162 13.85 15.60 17.67
C SER A 162 13.48 14.72 16.46
N TYR A 163 14.07 15.00 15.29
CA TYR A 163 13.78 14.23 14.10
C TYR A 163 14.36 12.81 14.15
N VAL A 164 15.57 12.61 14.66
CA VAL A 164 16.16 11.28 14.85
C VAL A 164 15.32 10.44 15.82
N LYS A 165 14.88 11.03 16.94
CA LYS A 165 13.95 10.38 17.87
C LYS A 165 12.64 9.99 17.19
N HIS A 166 12.07 10.89 16.39
CA HIS A 166 10.87 10.58 15.61
C HIS A 166 11.06 9.40 14.65
N LEU A 167 12.22 9.31 13.98
CA LEU A 167 12.53 8.18 13.10
C LEU A 167 12.60 6.85 13.86
N GLU A 168 13.14 6.88 15.08
CA GLU A 168 13.18 5.70 15.96
C GLU A 168 11.80 5.28 16.45
N GLU A 169 10.97 6.23 16.87
CA GLU A 169 9.56 5.98 17.22
C GLU A 169 8.81 5.35 16.04
N LEU A 170 9.01 5.86 14.82
CA LEU A 170 8.40 5.28 13.61
C LEU A 170 8.88 3.84 13.37
N LYS A 171 10.17 3.56 13.57
CA LYS A 171 10.75 2.21 13.44
C LYS A 171 10.13 1.26 14.46
N MET A 172 10.05 1.68 15.73
CA MET A 172 9.43 0.92 16.81
C MET A 172 7.95 0.64 16.52
N MET A 173 7.18 1.66 16.15
CA MET A 173 5.75 1.52 15.84
C MET A 173 5.52 0.61 14.63
N SER A 174 6.39 0.67 13.61
CA SER A 174 6.34 -0.26 12.49
C SER A 174 6.55 -1.70 12.94
N ALA A 175 7.55 -1.94 13.80
CA ALA A 175 7.85 -3.27 14.33
C ALA A 175 6.70 -3.82 15.20
N ILE A 176 6.06 -2.99 16.02
CA ILE A 176 4.87 -3.38 16.80
C ILE A 176 3.75 -3.84 15.87
N ARG A 177 3.40 -3.02 14.86
CA ARG A 177 2.33 -3.35 13.89
C ARG A 177 2.65 -4.61 13.08
N GLU A 178 3.93 -4.86 12.80
CA GLU A 178 4.36 -6.07 12.10
C GLU A 178 4.23 -7.30 13.00
N ASN A 179 4.64 -7.19 14.26
CA ASN A 179 4.51 -8.26 15.26
C ASN A 179 3.04 -8.61 15.53
N GLU A 180 2.16 -7.62 15.65
CA GLU A 180 0.71 -7.81 15.76
C GLU A 180 0.14 -8.55 14.54
N ARG A 181 0.53 -8.12 13.33
CA ARG A 181 0.14 -8.79 12.08
C ARG A 181 0.66 -10.23 12.02
N ARG A 182 1.86 -10.49 12.54
CA ARG A 182 2.43 -11.85 12.63
C ARG A 182 1.65 -12.72 13.62
N LYS A 183 1.47 -12.25 14.87
CA LYS A 183 0.67 -12.96 15.89
C LYS A 183 -0.76 -13.26 15.43
N LYS A 184 -1.40 -12.31 14.74
CA LYS A 184 -2.74 -12.52 14.16
C LYS A 184 -2.72 -13.64 13.11
N ARG A 185 -1.73 -13.65 12.21
CA ARG A 185 -1.57 -14.72 11.21
C ARG A 185 -1.29 -16.08 11.86
N GLU A 186 -0.44 -16.13 12.88
CA GLU A 186 -0.15 -17.34 13.64
C GLU A 186 -1.42 -17.88 14.32
N LYS A 187 -2.18 -17.02 15.01
CA LYS A 187 -3.46 -17.40 15.63
C LYS A 187 -4.50 -17.88 14.62
N GLU A 188 -4.58 -17.27 13.45
CA GLU A 188 -5.50 -17.71 12.39
C GLU A 188 -5.06 -19.06 11.78
N CYS A 189 -3.76 -19.30 11.66
CA CYS A 189 -3.19 -20.54 11.15
C CYS A 189 -3.29 -21.69 12.16
N SER A 190 -3.20 -21.39 13.48
CA SER A 190 -3.32 -22.39 14.53
C SER A 190 -4.75 -22.88 14.74
N LYS A 191 -5.75 -22.13 14.27
CA LYS A 191 -7.14 -22.56 14.36
C LYS A 191 -7.36 -23.84 13.56
N THR A 192 -8.06 -24.81 14.12
CA THR A 192 -8.43 -26.07 13.45
C THR A 192 -9.87 -26.00 12.94
N TYR A 193 -10.43 -27.13 12.51
CA TYR A 193 -11.83 -27.22 12.09
C TYR A 193 -12.79 -26.90 13.25
N GLU A 194 -12.46 -27.36 14.45
CA GLU A 194 -13.28 -27.32 15.65
C GLU A 194 -13.44 -25.90 16.22
N ASP A 195 -12.53 -24.98 15.87
CA ASP A 195 -12.58 -23.58 16.31
C ASP A 195 -13.65 -22.74 15.59
N TYR A 196 -14.38 -23.33 14.65
CA TYR A 196 -15.41 -22.68 13.87
C TYR A 196 -16.75 -23.37 14.09
N ASP A 197 -17.76 -22.59 14.46
CA ASP A 197 -19.14 -23.04 14.47
C ASP A 197 -19.70 -23.01 13.04
N TRP A 198 -19.43 -24.08 12.29
CA TRP A 198 -19.79 -24.19 10.88
C TRP A 198 -21.29 -24.11 10.64
N ASN A 199 -22.11 -24.65 11.55
CA ASN A 199 -23.58 -24.56 11.47
C ASN A 199 -24.03 -23.10 11.42
N THR A 200 -23.62 -22.29 12.40
CA THR A 200 -24.04 -20.89 12.44
C THR A 200 -23.37 -20.06 11.34
N LEU A 201 -22.14 -20.37 10.94
CA LEU A 201 -21.46 -19.68 9.84
C LEU A 201 -22.14 -19.89 8.49
N ILE A 202 -22.70 -21.09 8.26
CA ILE A 202 -23.41 -21.44 7.04
C ILE A 202 -24.80 -20.84 7.05
N ASP A 203 -25.56 -21.04 8.12
CA ASP A 203 -26.95 -20.56 8.24
C ASP A 203 -27.03 -19.02 8.28
N SER A 204 -26.06 -18.35 8.91
CA SER A 204 -26.01 -16.88 8.93
C SER A 204 -25.41 -16.25 7.65
N GLY A 205 -24.97 -17.06 6.69
CA GLY A 205 -24.33 -16.59 5.46
C GLY A 205 -22.93 -15.98 5.65
N LYS A 206 -22.36 -16.08 6.85
CA LYS A 206 -21.04 -15.50 7.19
C LYS A 206 -19.86 -16.26 6.62
N LEU A 207 -20.08 -17.40 5.96
CA LEU A 207 -19.06 -18.15 5.22
C LEU A 207 -18.29 -17.26 4.19
N ASN A 208 -18.98 -16.27 3.62
CA ASN A 208 -18.41 -15.27 2.71
C ASN A 208 -17.43 -14.28 3.37
N SER A 209 -17.20 -14.38 4.68
CA SER A 209 -16.22 -13.55 5.40
C SER A 209 -14.90 -14.28 5.66
N LEU A 210 -14.89 -15.61 5.55
CA LEU A 210 -13.72 -16.45 5.83
C LEU A 210 -12.67 -16.39 4.72
N LYS A 211 -11.40 -16.52 5.10
CA LYS A 211 -10.28 -16.65 4.16
C LYS A 211 -10.28 -18.04 3.53
N VAL A 212 -9.65 -18.16 2.36
CA VAL A 212 -9.54 -19.44 1.64
C VAL A 212 -8.93 -20.54 2.50
N MET A 213 -7.85 -20.24 3.25
CA MET A 213 -7.22 -21.22 4.14
C MET A 213 -8.12 -21.67 5.29
N GLU A 214 -9.10 -20.85 5.70
CA GLU A 214 -10.07 -21.23 6.73
C GLU A 214 -11.14 -22.14 6.13
N LEU A 215 -11.65 -21.83 4.93
CA LEU A 215 -12.57 -22.69 4.18
C LEU A 215 -11.96 -24.07 3.89
N ASP A 216 -10.67 -24.11 3.60
CA ASP A 216 -9.94 -25.36 3.37
C ASP A 216 -9.92 -26.30 4.59
N LYS A 217 -10.15 -25.78 5.81
CA LYS A 217 -10.25 -26.61 7.02
C LYS A 217 -11.50 -27.48 7.01
N TYR A 218 -12.65 -26.91 6.61
CA TYR A 218 -13.88 -27.69 6.40
C TYR A 218 -13.69 -28.73 5.30
N LEU A 219 -13.19 -28.28 4.13
CA LEU A 219 -13.03 -29.16 2.98
C LEU A 219 -12.14 -30.36 3.29
N LYS A 220 -11.02 -30.15 3.99
CA LYS A 220 -10.14 -31.25 4.41
C LYS A 220 -10.78 -32.20 5.42
N ARG A 221 -11.62 -31.70 6.34
CA ARG A 221 -12.26 -32.53 7.37
C ARG A 221 -13.33 -33.47 6.80
N HIS A 222 -14.02 -33.02 5.75
CA HIS A 222 -15.07 -33.75 5.04
C HIS A 222 -14.55 -34.42 3.75
N ASP A 223 -13.23 -34.54 3.59
CA ASP A 223 -12.58 -35.15 2.41
C ASP A 223 -13.02 -34.57 1.05
N LEU A 224 -13.37 -33.29 1.03
CA LEU A 224 -13.77 -32.54 -0.15
C LEU A 224 -12.55 -31.90 -0.85
N SER A 225 -12.66 -31.73 -2.17
CA SER A 225 -11.60 -31.08 -2.95
C SER A 225 -11.34 -29.64 -2.48
N THR A 226 -10.06 -29.29 -2.29
CA THR A 226 -9.59 -27.93 -1.97
C THR A 226 -9.21 -27.12 -3.21
N ILE A 227 -9.41 -27.68 -4.40
CA ILE A 227 -9.07 -27.02 -5.67
C ILE A 227 -10.23 -26.12 -6.11
N GLY A 228 -9.89 -24.96 -6.67
CA GLY A 228 -10.84 -24.01 -7.26
C GLY A 228 -10.78 -22.61 -6.67
N LYS A 229 -11.61 -21.71 -7.20
CA LYS A 229 -11.73 -20.34 -6.67
C LYS A 229 -12.51 -20.35 -5.36
N ARG A 230 -12.41 -19.25 -4.61
CA ARG A 230 -13.06 -19.09 -3.31
C ARG A 230 -14.58 -19.35 -3.38
N GLU A 231 -15.24 -18.85 -4.41
CA GLU A 231 -16.70 -19.03 -4.60
C GLU A 231 -17.07 -20.51 -4.79
N ASP A 232 -16.24 -21.27 -5.50
CA ASP A 232 -16.45 -22.70 -5.72
C ASP A 232 -16.33 -23.48 -4.41
N LYS A 233 -15.34 -23.13 -3.58
CA LYS A 233 -15.15 -23.71 -2.24
C LYS A 233 -16.37 -23.44 -1.34
N ILE A 234 -16.88 -22.21 -1.34
CA ILE A 234 -18.07 -21.83 -0.56
C ILE A 234 -19.30 -22.61 -1.00
N LYS A 235 -19.53 -22.77 -2.32
CA LYS A 235 -20.64 -23.58 -2.84
C LYS A 235 -20.52 -25.04 -2.41
N ARG A 236 -19.31 -25.61 -2.48
CA ARG A 236 -19.04 -27.01 -2.09
C ARG A 236 -19.33 -27.27 -0.62
N ILE A 237 -18.89 -26.37 0.26
CA ILE A 237 -19.16 -26.45 1.70
C ILE A 237 -20.67 -26.40 1.98
N LYS A 238 -21.40 -25.48 1.33
CA LYS A 238 -22.86 -25.38 1.51
C LYS A 238 -23.58 -26.64 1.04
N ALA A 239 -23.22 -27.14 -0.14
CA ALA A 239 -23.84 -28.33 -0.70
C ALA A 239 -23.67 -29.54 0.23
N ASP A 240 -22.44 -29.82 0.66
CA ASP A 240 -22.13 -30.89 1.59
C ASP A 240 -22.89 -30.76 2.92
N PHE A 241 -22.89 -29.56 3.51
CA PHE A 241 -23.59 -29.29 4.77
C PHE A 241 -25.09 -29.59 4.70
N TYR A 242 -25.77 -29.12 3.65
CA TYR A 242 -27.21 -29.35 3.52
C TYR A 242 -27.54 -30.81 3.18
N ILE A 243 -26.69 -31.52 2.42
CA ILE A 243 -26.87 -32.95 2.11
C ILE A 243 -26.76 -33.79 3.39
N ASN A 244 -25.72 -33.57 4.19
CA ASN A 244 -25.52 -34.32 5.44
C ASN A 244 -26.66 -34.06 6.43
N ARG A 245 -27.11 -32.80 6.56
CA ARG A 245 -28.25 -32.44 7.41
C ARG A 245 -29.59 -33.04 6.96
N THR A 246 -29.82 -33.21 5.65
CA THR A 246 -31.01 -33.90 5.16
C THR A 246 -30.97 -35.40 5.37
N ASN A 247 -29.78 -36.02 5.33
CA ASN A 247 -29.62 -37.44 5.62
C ASN A 247 -29.84 -37.74 7.11
N ASP A 248 -29.33 -36.89 8.01
CA ASP A 248 -29.55 -37.01 9.46
C ASP A 248 -31.05 -36.91 9.81
N ALA A 249 -31.77 -35.97 9.18
CA ALA A 249 -33.21 -35.81 9.37
C ALA A 249 -34.05 -36.97 8.81
N ALA A 250 -33.54 -37.70 7.80
CA ALA A 250 -34.20 -38.88 7.25
C ALA A 250 -33.99 -40.12 8.13
N ILE A 251 -32.83 -40.26 8.77
CA ILE A 251 -32.52 -41.35 9.70
C ILE A 251 -33.38 -41.22 10.97
N ASP A 252 -33.55 -40.01 11.52
CA ASP A 252 -34.39 -39.79 12.70
C ASP A 252 -35.88 -40.10 12.41
N ALA A 253 -36.35 -39.86 11.18
CA ALA A 253 -37.72 -40.16 10.75
C ALA A 253 -37.99 -41.68 10.56
N GLU A 254 -36.98 -42.47 10.18
CA GLU A 254 -37.12 -43.93 10.06
C GLU A 254 -37.07 -44.67 11.41
N THR A 255 -36.67 -44.00 12.49
CA THR A 255 -36.65 -44.60 13.85
C THR A 255 -37.92 -44.38 14.67
N SER A 256 -38.95 -43.71 14.14
CA SER A 256 -40.20 -43.44 14.87
C SER A 256 -41.41 -44.29 14.46
N ASP A 257 -41.29 -45.17 13.48
CA ASP A 257 -42.40 -45.99 12.96
C ASP A 257 -42.09 -47.50 13.08
N ASP A 258 -42.02 -48.04 14.30
CA ASP A 258 -42.28 -49.47 14.57
C ASP A 258 -42.71 -49.65 16.03
N ASP A 259 -44.02 -49.63 16.27
CA ASP A 259 -44.70 -50.53 17.21
C ASP A 259 -46.21 -50.24 17.17
N THR A 260 -46.90 -50.83 16.19
CA THR A 260 -48.34 -51.01 16.27
C THR A 260 -48.72 -52.35 15.64
N LEU A 261 -48.69 -53.40 16.46
CA LEU A 261 -49.41 -54.63 16.17
C LEU A 261 -50.28 -55.03 17.36
N SER A 262 -51.57 -54.85 17.11
CA SER A 262 -52.75 -55.30 17.84
C SER A 262 -52.76 -56.80 18.15
N GLY A 263 -53.28 -57.14 19.33
CA GLY A 263 -53.71 -58.49 19.70
C GLY A 263 -54.86 -58.42 20.71
N ASP A 264 -56.08 -58.61 20.23
CA ASP A 264 -57.31 -58.79 21.02
C ASP A 264 -57.24 -60.05 21.90
N GLY A 265 -57.91 -60.00 23.05
CA GLY A 265 -58.16 -61.15 23.92
C GLY A 265 -59.02 -60.80 25.12
N GLU A 266 -60.32 -61.05 25.00
CA GLU A 266 -61.38 -60.94 26.01
C GLU A 266 -61.16 -61.88 27.22
N SER A 267 -61.67 -61.50 28.41
CA SER A 267 -62.59 -62.31 29.25
C SER A 267 -62.54 -61.94 30.75
N ASP A 268 -63.71 -61.51 31.25
CA ASP A 268 -64.35 -61.61 32.58
C ASP A 268 -63.59 -62.16 33.79
N SER A 269 -63.77 -61.51 34.97
CA SER A 269 -64.68 -62.00 36.03
C SER A 269 -64.65 -61.09 37.29
N ASP A 270 -65.82 -61.01 37.91
CA ASP A 270 -66.26 -60.24 39.09
C ASP A 270 -65.48 -60.50 40.41
N ASP A 271 -65.59 -59.60 41.39
CA ASP A 271 -66.44 -59.79 42.59
C ASP A 271 -66.34 -58.65 43.63
N ASP A 272 -67.53 -58.28 44.12
CA ASP A 272 -67.97 -57.60 45.37
C ASP A 272 -67.32 -56.30 45.89
#